data_AF-A0A7S1NVX7-F1
#
_entry.id   AF-A0A7S1NVX7-F1
#
_cell.length_a   1.000
_cell.length_b   1.000
_cell.length_c   1.000
_cell.angle_alpha   90.00
_cell.angle_beta   90.00
_cell.angle_gamma   90.00
#
_symmetry.space_group_name_H-M   'P 1'
#
loop_
_entity.id
_entity.type
_entity.pdbx_description
1 polymer ?
#
loop_
_entity_poly.entity_id
_entity_poly.type
_entity_poly.pdbx_seq_one_letter_code
_entity_poly.pdbx_strand_id
1 'polypeptide(L)'
;FFRMYDCQDRRKQFKSGFDLNESKKRREDISISLRTKKRDDMLQKKRREGATSPIIPTQPQVTPLECVSGSLPHLMHGINGQDISSQLIATQTIRKLLSADRNPPIENVINAGAVPRFIHFLGSSNANLQLEAAWALTNIASGTSEHTRVVVDHGAVPIFVNLLSSPSEDIQEQAVWGLGNIAGDCAKYRDYALSLGVVAPLINIVHNAQKITLLRNATWALSNMCRGKPIPNFEQVRLAIC
;
A
#
# COMPACT_ATOMS: atom_id res chain seq x y z
N PHE A 1 -20.17 -39.75 57.23
CA PHE A 1 -18.76 -39.75 56.78
C PHE A 1 -18.71 -39.55 55.28
N PHE A 2 -18.73 -38.29 54.83
CA PHE A 2 -18.79 -37.92 53.41
C PHE A 2 -17.75 -36.83 53.20
N ARG A 3 -16.60 -37.17 52.60
CA ARG A 3 -15.63 -36.30 51.90
C ARG A 3 -14.32 -37.06 51.72
N MET A 4 -14.08 -37.59 50.51
CA MET A 4 -12.75 -37.95 49.99
C MET A 4 -12.83 -38.26 48.48
N TYR A 5 -13.46 -37.38 47.69
CA TYR A 5 -13.48 -37.48 46.22
C TYR A 5 -13.42 -36.10 45.55
N ASP A 6 -12.49 -35.23 45.96
CA ASP A 6 -12.40 -33.89 45.35
C ASP A 6 -10.97 -33.31 45.31
N CYS A 7 -9.97 -34.13 44.94
CA CYS A 7 -8.60 -33.64 44.75
C CYS A 7 -7.94 -34.09 43.44
N GLN A 8 -8.40 -35.16 42.79
CA GLN A 8 -7.82 -35.62 41.52
C GLN A 8 -8.42 -34.95 40.27
N ASP A 9 -9.69 -34.51 40.31
CA ASP A 9 -10.30 -33.82 39.15
C ASP A 9 -9.89 -32.35 39.02
N ARG A 10 -9.56 -31.68 40.12
CA ARG A 10 -9.03 -30.30 40.07
C ARG A 10 -7.62 -30.20 39.49
N ARG A 11 -6.85 -31.30 39.53
CA ARG A 11 -5.48 -31.35 38.97
C ARG A 11 -5.44 -31.60 37.46
N LYS A 12 -6.52 -32.10 36.86
CA LYS A 12 -6.63 -32.28 35.40
C LYS A 12 -7.05 -31.00 34.67
N GLN A 13 -7.73 -30.08 35.35
CA GLN A 13 -8.14 -28.79 34.76
C GLN A 13 -7.02 -27.74 34.66
N PHE A 14 -5.92 -27.90 35.40
CA PHE A 14 -4.79 -26.95 35.38
C PHE A 14 -3.62 -27.37 34.48
N LYS A 15 -3.75 -28.48 33.74
CA LYS A 15 -2.67 -29.06 32.92
C LYS A 15 -3.00 -29.20 31.43
N SER A 16 -3.92 -28.41 30.87
CA SER A 16 -3.85 -28.10 29.43
C SER A 16 -3.06 -26.81 29.27
N GLY A 17 -1.79 -26.92 28.89
CA GLY A 17 -0.95 -25.77 28.61
C GLY A 17 -1.64 -24.83 27.63
N PHE A 18 -1.67 -23.55 27.97
CA PHE A 18 -2.14 -22.50 27.08
C PHE A 18 -1.26 -22.52 25.84
N ASP A 19 -1.73 -23.12 24.74
CA ASP A 19 -0.96 -23.22 23.51
C ASP A 19 -0.85 -21.81 22.91
N LEU A 20 0.32 -21.20 23.12
CA LEU A 20 0.65 -19.87 22.64
C LEU A 20 0.54 -19.79 21.10
N ASN A 21 0.75 -20.90 20.39
CA ASN A 21 0.65 -20.93 18.93
C ASN A 21 -0.81 -20.94 18.48
N GLU A 22 -1.67 -21.70 19.15
CA GLU A 22 -3.12 -21.69 18.88
C GLU A 22 -3.72 -20.31 19.22
N SER A 23 -3.31 -19.73 20.34
CA SER A 23 -3.74 -18.38 20.76
C SER A 23 -3.22 -17.26 19.86
N LYS A 24 -2.07 -17.44 19.21
CA LYS A 24 -1.54 -16.51 18.20
C LYS A 24 -2.27 -16.69 16.86
N LYS A 25 -2.50 -17.92 16.41
CA LYS A 25 -3.26 -18.25 15.20
C LYS A 25 -4.69 -17.73 15.30
N ARG A 26 -5.34 -17.92 16.45
CA ARG A 26 -6.70 -17.40 16.72
C ARG A 26 -6.74 -15.87 16.67
N ARG A 27 -5.71 -15.17 17.15
CA ARG A 27 -5.61 -13.70 17.06
C ARG A 27 -5.41 -13.21 15.63
N GLU A 28 -4.62 -13.93 14.83
CA GLU A 28 -4.42 -13.65 13.40
C GLU A 28 -5.72 -13.88 12.61
N ASP A 29 -6.40 -15.01 12.83
CA ASP A 29 -7.68 -15.35 12.18
C ASP A 29 -8.80 -14.38 12.56
N ILE A 30 -8.83 -13.91 13.83
CA ILE A 30 -9.74 -12.86 14.28
C ILE A 30 -9.42 -11.54 13.57
N SER A 31 -8.15 -11.16 13.41
CA SER A 31 -7.78 -9.92 12.72
C SER A 31 -8.15 -9.93 11.23
N ILE A 32 -7.92 -11.07 10.55
CA ILE A 32 -8.27 -11.26 9.14
C ILE A 32 -9.79 -11.25 8.96
N SER A 33 -10.53 -12.00 9.79
CA SER A 33 -12.00 -12.03 9.71
C SER A 33 -12.64 -10.67 10.02
N LEU A 34 -12.08 -9.87 10.92
CA LEU A 34 -12.55 -8.51 11.19
C LEU A 34 -12.34 -7.58 9.98
N ARG A 35 -11.25 -7.74 9.22
CA ARG A 35 -10.99 -6.95 8.00
C ARG A 35 -11.94 -7.35 6.87
N THR A 36 -12.17 -8.65 6.68
CA THR A 36 -13.14 -9.18 5.70
C THR A 36 -14.56 -8.77 6.05
N LYS A 37 -14.95 -8.86 7.33
CA LYS A 37 -16.28 -8.47 7.80
C LYS A 37 -16.52 -6.97 7.69
N LYS A 38 -15.53 -6.12 8.01
CA LYS A 38 -15.62 -4.67 7.79
C LYS A 38 -15.78 -4.33 6.30
N ARG A 39 -15.16 -5.11 5.41
CA ARG A 39 -15.32 -4.99 3.94
C ARG A 39 -16.73 -5.38 3.49
N ASP A 40 -17.26 -6.50 3.99
CA ASP A 40 -18.58 -7.01 3.63
C ASP A 40 -19.72 -6.16 4.20
N ASP A 41 -19.56 -5.60 5.40
CA ASP A 41 -20.52 -4.67 6.01
C ASP A 41 -20.59 -3.35 5.20
N MET A 42 -19.46 -2.86 4.69
CA MET A 42 -19.44 -1.71 3.76
C MET A 42 -20.15 -2.04 2.43
N LEU A 43 -20.00 -3.27 1.91
CA LEU A 43 -20.69 -3.73 0.70
C LEU A 43 -22.20 -3.91 0.92
N GLN A 44 -22.63 -4.42 2.09
CA GLN A 44 -24.04 -4.54 2.45
C GLN A 44 -24.71 -3.19 2.71
N LYS A 45 -23.98 -2.23 3.29
CA LYS A 45 -24.48 -0.86 3.47
C LYS A 45 -24.78 -0.20 2.11
N LYS A 46 -23.90 -0.37 1.12
CA LYS A 46 -24.14 0.08 -0.28
C LYS A 46 -25.35 -0.59 -0.93
N ARG A 47 -25.61 -1.88 -0.67
CA ARG A 47 -26.79 -2.59 -1.19
C ARG A 47 -28.10 -2.11 -0.57
N ARG A 48 -28.08 -1.71 0.70
CA ARG A 48 -29.26 -1.18 1.41
C ARG A 48 -29.58 0.26 1.02
N GLU A 49 -28.57 1.08 0.76
CA GLU A 49 -28.74 2.49 0.35
C GLU A 49 -29.21 2.64 -1.12
N GLY A 50 -29.12 1.59 -1.95
CA GLY A 50 -29.56 1.59 -3.34
C GLY A 50 -31.04 1.21 -3.59
N ALA A 51 -31.85 0.95 -2.55
CA ALA A 51 -33.17 0.32 -2.71
C ALA A 51 -34.39 1.21 -2.46
N THR A 52 -34.25 2.50 -2.14
CA THR A 52 -35.42 3.38 -1.94
C THR A 52 -35.13 4.83 -2.34
N SER A 53 -35.58 5.24 -3.51
CA SER A 53 -35.99 6.63 -3.80
C SER A 53 -36.93 6.65 -5.02
N PRO A 54 -38.06 7.39 -4.96
CA PRO A 54 -39.01 7.46 -6.06
C PRO A 54 -38.51 8.34 -7.21
N ILE A 55 -38.98 7.99 -8.41
CA ILE A 55 -38.67 8.61 -9.70
C ILE A 55 -39.22 10.05 -9.72
N ILE A 56 -38.33 11.05 -9.85
CA ILE A 56 -38.65 12.40 -10.31
C ILE A 56 -37.65 12.74 -11.42
N PRO A 57 -38.08 13.17 -12.62
CA PRO A 57 -37.16 13.50 -13.69
C PRO A 57 -36.62 14.91 -13.46
N THR A 58 -35.35 15.01 -13.05
CA THR A 58 -34.64 16.29 -12.98
C THR A 58 -33.22 16.08 -13.50
N GLN A 59 -32.79 17.04 -14.31
CA GLN A 59 -31.58 17.13 -15.12
C GLN A 59 -30.34 16.39 -14.57
N PRO A 60 -29.45 15.86 -15.45
CA PRO A 60 -28.28 15.12 -15.01
C PRO A 60 -27.36 16.03 -14.18
N GLN A 61 -27.41 15.88 -12.85
CA GLN A 61 -26.37 16.35 -11.96
C GLN A 61 -25.16 15.45 -12.15
N VAL A 62 -24.28 15.87 -13.05
CA VAL A 62 -22.98 15.24 -13.26
C VAL A 62 -22.19 15.37 -11.96
N THR A 63 -21.90 14.24 -11.31
CA THR A 63 -21.04 14.26 -10.14
C THR A 63 -19.63 14.70 -10.54
N PRO A 64 -18.86 15.43 -9.71
CA PRO A 64 -17.51 15.86 -10.05
C PRO A 64 -16.58 14.70 -10.46
N LEU A 65 -16.84 13.46 -10.01
CA LEU A 65 -16.05 12.27 -10.38
C LEU A 65 -16.36 11.72 -11.79
N GLU A 66 -17.61 11.85 -12.27
CA GLU A 66 -17.99 11.38 -13.62
C GLU A 66 -17.35 12.23 -14.71
N CYS A 67 -17.21 13.53 -14.48
CA CYS A 67 -16.52 14.45 -15.38
C CYS A 67 -15.02 14.10 -15.55
N VAL A 68 -14.35 13.59 -14.50
CA VAL A 68 -12.92 13.28 -14.58
C VAL A 68 -12.63 11.90 -15.17
N SER A 69 -13.57 10.95 -15.11
CA SER A 69 -13.41 9.68 -15.82
C SER A 69 -13.44 9.85 -17.35
N GLY A 70 -14.18 10.85 -17.85
CA GLY A 70 -14.19 11.24 -19.26
C GLY A 70 -12.92 11.94 -19.75
N SER A 71 -12.05 12.42 -18.85
CA SER A 71 -10.82 13.14 -19.20
C SER A 71 -9.57 12.26 -19.24
N LEU A 72 -9.64 11.01 -18.79
CA LEU A 72 -8.49 10.08 -18.77
C LEU A 72 -7.82 9.93 -20.15
N PRO A 73 -8.55 9.79 -21.29
CA PRO A 73 -7.91 9.73 -22.61
C PRO A 73 -7.05 10.96 -22.94
N HIS A 74 -7.49 12.16 -22.55
CA HIS A 74 -6.72 13.40 -22.73
C HIS A 74 -5.47 13.41 -21.84
N LEU A 75 -5.59 12.96 -20.59
CA LEU A 75 -4.44 12.85 -19.68
C LEU A 75 -3.42 11.81 -20.18
N MET A 76 -3.89 10.70 -20.75
CA MET A 76 -3.03 9.71 -21.39
C MET A 76 -2.28 10.28 -22.59
N HIS A 77 -2.92 11.13 -23.38
CA HIS A 77 -2.22 11.87 -24.44
C HIS A 77 -1.14 12.79 -23.86
N GLY A 78 -1.43 13.50 -22.77
CA GLY A 78 -0.48 14.37 -22.08
C GLY A 78 0.76 13.66 -21.57
N ILE A 79 0.62 12.49 -20.91
CA ILE A 79 1.78 11.74 -20.39
C ILE A 79 2.59 11.04 -21.50
N ASN A 80 1.99 10.79 -22.66
CA ASN A 80 2.66 10.19 -23.82
C ASN A 80 3.30 11.22 -24.77
N GLY A 81 3.03 12.51 -24.56
CA GLY A 81 3.68 13.60 -25.28
C GLY A 81 5.17 13.71 -24.97
N GLN A 82 5.87 14.61 -25.68
CA GLN A 82 7.30 14.88 -25.48
C GLN A 82 7.56 16.11 -24.58
N ASP A 83 6.55 16.99 -24.43
CA ASP A 83 6.68 18.20 -23.62
C ASP A 83 6.60 17.89 -22.12
N ILE A 84 7.66 18.23 -21.38
CA ILE A 84 7.78 17.98 -19.93
C ILE A 84 6.67 18.69 -19.16
N SER A 85 6.25 19.88 -19.59
CA SER A 85 5.21 20.65 -18.88
C SER A 85 3.87 19.93 -18.97
N SER A 86 3.50 19.46 -20.16
CA SER A 86 2.30 18.67 -20.42
C SER A 86 2.33 17.33 -19.70
N GLN A 87 3.48 16.63 -19.71
CA GLN A 87 3.68 15.40 -18.95
C GLN A 87 3.48 15.63 -17.45
N LEU A 88 4.02 16.72 -16.90
CA LEU A 88 3.90 17.06 -15.48
C LEU A 88 2.45 17.35 -15.11
N ILE A 89 1.75 18.20 -15.87
CA ILE A 89 0.34 18.55 -15.61
C ILE A 89 -0.54 17.30 -15.68
N ALA A 90 -0.34 16.45 -16.68
CA ALA A 90 -1.11 15.22 -16.83
C ALA A 90 -0.83 14.24 -15.69
N THR A 91 0.45 14.03 -15.33
CA THR A 91 0.86 13.15 -14.22
C THR A 91 0.30 13.65 -12.88
N GLN A 92 0.39 14.95 -12.62
CA GLN A 92 -0.21 15.59 -11.45
C GLN A 92 -1.72 15.37 -11.37
N THR A 93 -2.42 15.43 -12.50
CA THR A 93 -3.86 15.27 -12.56
C THR A 93 -4.26 13.81 -12.34
N ILE A 94 -3.54 12.86 -12.95
CA ILE A 94 -3.75 11.42 -12.69
C ILE A 94 -3.46 11.10 -11.22
N ARG A 95 -2.39 11.64 -10.65
CA ARG A 95 -2.07 11.44 -9.24
C ARG A 95 -3.17 11.99 -8.32
N LYS A 96 -3.77 13.16 -8.63
CA LYS A 96 -4.95 13.70 -7.90
C LYS A 96 -6.13 12.75 -7.96
N LEU A 97 -6.40 12.17 -9.13
CA LEU A 97 -7.46 11.17 -9.30
C LEU A 97 -7.24 9.94 -8.42
N LEU A 98 -6.00 9.45 -8.37
CA LEU A 98 -5.62 8.31 -7.56
C LEU A 98 -5.67 8.59 -6.05
N SER A 99 -5.60 9.85 -5.63
CA SER A 99 -5.71 10.29 -4.23
C SER A 99 -7.15 10.49 -3.74
N ALA A 100 -8.17 10.22 -4.56
CA ALA A 100 -9.56 10.43 -4.17
C ALA A 100 -9.99 9.52 -3.00
N ASP A 101 -10.63 10.10 -1.98
CA ASP A 101 -11.04 9.38 -0.75
C ASP A 101 -12.03 8.23 -0.99
N ARG A 102 -12.82 8.32 -2.07
CA ARG A 102 -13.89 7.35 -2.36
C ARG A 102 -13.67 6.71 -3.71
N ASN A 103 -13.19 5.46 -3.68
CA ASN A 103 -13.07 4.56 -4.82
C ASN A 103 -12.24 5.16 -5.98
N PRO A 104 -10.92 5.40 -5.76
CA PRO A 104 -10.05 5.92 -6.80
C PRO A 104 -10.05 5.00 -8.03
N PRO A 105 -10.01 5.55 -9.26
CA PRO A 105 -10.12 4.78 -10.50
C PRO A 105 -8.79 4.09 -10.86
N ILE A 106 -8.19 3.34 -9.91
CA ILE A 106 -6.88 2.68 -10.06
C ILE A 106 -6.90 1.74 -11.26
N GLU A 107 -7.95 0.92 -11.37
CA GLU A 107 -8.12 -0.05 -12.46
C GLU A 107 -8.18 0.64 -13.83
N ASN A 108 -8.87 1.77 -13.94
CA ASN A 108 -8.95 2.54 -15.19
C ASN A 108 -7.59 3.11 -15.58
N VAL A 109 -6.82 3.62 -14.62
CA VAL A 109 -5.48 4.17 -14.86
C VAL A 109 -4.49 3.09 -15.29
N ILE A 110 -4.57 1.90 -14.68
CA ILE A 110 -3.78 0.73 -15.08
C ILE A 110 -4.14 0.31 -16.51
N ASN A 111 -5.44 0.10 -16.78
CA ASN A 111 -5.91 -0.35 -18.09
C ASN A 111 -5.66 0.66 -19.22
N ALA A 112 -5.56 1.95 -18.88
CA ALA A 112 -5.17 2.99 -19.81
C ALA A 112 -3.66 2.96 -20.15
N GLY A 113 -2.84 2.16 -19.47
CA GLY A 113 -1.41 2.01 -19.76
C GLY A 113 -0.53 3.08 -19.11
N ALA A 114 -0.96 3.69 -18.00
CA ALA A 114 -0.19 4.76 -17.35
C ALA A 114 1.07 4.25 -16.62
N VAL A 115 1.05 3.01 -16.11
CA VAL A 115 2.13 2.45 -15.27
C VAL A 115 3.50 2.45 -15.97
N PRO A 116 3.68 1.89 -17.20
CA PRO A 116 4.96 1.97 -17.90
C PRO A 116 5.50 3.40 -18.06
N ARG A 117 4.60 4.37 -18.25
CA ARG A 117 4.98 5.77 -18.40
C ARG A 117 5.46 6.38 -17.09
N PHE A 118 4.78 6.09 -15.98
CA PHE A 118 5.24 6.52 -14.66
C PHE A 118 6.58 5.90 -14.29
N ILE A 119 6.82 4.63 -14.62
CA ILE A 119 8.12 3.97 -14.44
C ILE A 119 9.21 4.71 -15.20
N HIS A 120 8.96 5.09 -16.46
CA HIS A 120 9.91 5.88 -17.22
C HIS A 120 10.15 7.27 -16.59
N PHE A 121 9.11 7.93 -16.08
CA PHE A 121 9.23 9.23 -15.41
C PHE A 121 10.01 9.18 -14.09
N LEU A 122 10.14 8.02 -13.45
CA LEU A 122 11.04 7.88 -12.30
C LEU A 122 12.51 8.13 -12.67
N GLY A 123 12.89 8.00 -13.94
CA GLY A 123 14.22 8.33 -14.45
C GLY A 123 14.35 9.77 -14.99
N SER A 124 13.32 10.61 -14.85
CA SER A 124 13.33 11.98 -15.35
C SER A 124 14.35 12.86 -14.61
N SER A 125 15.02 13.74 -15.33
CA SER A 125 15.83 14.82 -14.75
C SER A 125 14.98 15.93 -14.13
N ASN A 126 13.68 15.98 -14.44
CA ASN A 126 12.74 16.91 -13.81
C ASN A 126 12.23 16.33 -12.48
N ALA A 127 12.72 16.89 -11.38
CA ALA A 127 12.40 16.41 -10.02
C ALA A 127 10.89 16.43 -9.71
N ASN A 128 10.14 17.43 -10.20
CA ASN A 128 8.69 17.50 -9.97
C ASN A 128 7.97 16.36 -10.70
N LEU A 129 8.36 16.06 -11.94
CA LEU A 129 7.78 14.95 -12.71
C LEU A 129 8.12 13.59 -12.06
N GLN A 130 9.37 13.42 -11.63
CA GLN A 130 9.82 12.24 -10.90
C GLN A 130 9.01 12.05 -9.61
N LEU A 131 8.81 13.12 -8.84
CA LEU A 131 8.03 13.11 -7.60
C LEU A 131 6.57 12.70 -7.85
N GLU A 132 5.91 13.32 -8.82
CA GLU A 132 4.49 13.05 -9.11
C GLU A 132 4.29 11.64 -9.67
N ALA A 133 5.23 11.13 -10.47
CA ALA A 133 5.20 9.75 -10.94
C ALA A 133 5.40 8.73 -9.80
N ALA A 134 6.34 9.00 -8.89
CA ALA A 134 6.55 8.18 -7.69
C ALA A 134 5.28 8.14 -6.84
N TRP A 135 4.65 9.29 -6.61
CA TRP A 135 3.42 9.38 -5.83
C TRP A 135 2.25 8.66 -6.52
N ALA A 136 2.10 8.79 -7.84
CA ALA A 136 1.09 8.06 -8.60
C ALA A 136 1.25 6.53 -8.43
N LEU A 137 2.47 6.01 -8.57
CA LEU A 137 2.77 4.59 -8.38
C LEU A 137 2.52 4.12 -6.94
N THR A 138 2.85 4.94 -5.94
CA THR A 138 2.55 4.65 -4.53
C THR A 138 1.05 4.52 -4.28
N ASN A 139 0.22 5.38 -4.89
CA ASN A 139 -1.23 5.30 -4.80
C ASN A 139 -1.80 4.07 -5.55
N ILE A 140 -1.18 3.64 -6.64
CA ILE A 140 -1.58 2.39 -7.31
C ILE A 140 -1.25 1.18 -6.43
N ALA A 141 -0.05 1.15 -5.84
CA ALA A 141 0.39 0.08 -4.95
C ALA A 141 -0.36 0.01 -3.61
N SER A 142 -1.16 1.01 -3.25
CA SER A 142 -2.03 0.96 -2.06
C SER A 142 -3.39 0.30 -2.32
N GLY A 143 -3.66 -0.08 -3.58
CA GLY A 143 -4.90 -0.74 -4.01
C GLY A 143 -4.95 -2.22 -3.63
N THR A 144 -5.36 -3.05 -4.59
CA THR A 144 -5.40 -4.51 -4.41
C THR A 144 -4.02 -5.15 -4.63
N SER A 145 -3.86 -6.43 -4.26
CA SER A 145 -2.63 -7.18 -4.56
C SER A 145 -2.37 -7.29 -6.06
N GLU A 146 -3.42 -7.25 -6.89
CA GLU A 146 -3.30 -7.20 -8.35
C GLU A 146 -2.74 -5.86 -8.82
N HIS A 147 -3.20 -4.74 -8.25
CA HIS A 147 -2.63 -3.41 -8.53
C HIS A 147 -1.16 -3.32 -8.12
N THR A 148 -0.83 -3.85 -6.95
CA THR A 148 0.56 -3.95 -6.47
C THR A 148 1.41 -4.81 -7.40
N ARG A 149 0.88 -5.95 -7.86
CA ARG A 149 1.55 -6.83 -8.84
C ARG A 149 1.92 -6.08 -10.11
N VAL A 150 0.99 -5.32 -10.69
CA VAL A 150 1.27 -4.53 -11.90
C VAL A 150 2.45 -3.58 -11.69
N VAL A 151 2.53 -2.89 -10.55
CA VAL A 151 3.64 -1.98 -10.23
C VAL A 151 4.97 -2.74 -10.11
N VAL A 152 4.96 -3.91 -9.46
CA VAL A 152 6.15 -4.76 -9.29
C VAL A 152 6.60 -5.36 -10.63
N ASP A 153 5.69 -5.89 -11.43
CA ASP A 153 5.97 -6.53 -12.72
C ASP A 153 6.56 -5.54 -13.74
N HIS A 154 6.25 -4.24 -13.62
CA HIS A 154 6.86 -3.17 -14.42
C HIS A 154 8.20 -2.65 -13.87
N GLY A 155 8.76 -3.27 -12.82
CA GLY A 155 10.11 -2.97 -12.34
C GLY A 155 10.23 -1.78 -11.40
N ALA A 156 9.16 -1.37 -10.72
CA ALA A 156 9.21 -0.23 -9.80
C ALA A 156 10.16 -0.42 -8.60
N VAL A 157 10.27 -1.65 -8.07
CA VAL A 157 10.98 -1.94 -6.82
C VAL A 157 12.47 -1.52 -6.86
N PRO A 158 13.30 -1.98 -7.82
CA PRO A 158 14.70 -1.55 -7.88
C PRO A 158 14.85 -0.04 -8.06
N ILE A 159 13.93 0.61 -8.79
CA ILE A 159 13.96 2.06 -8.99
C ILE A 159 13.66 2.78 -7.66
N PHE A 160 12.62 2.36 -6.93
CA PHE A 160 12.31 2.93 -5.62
C PHE A 160 13.45 2.73 -4.62
N VAL A 161 14.11 1.56 -4.62
CA VAL A 161 15.31 1.33 -3.77
C VAL A 161 16.41 2.34 -4.10
N ASN A 162 16.67 2.61 -5.38
CA ASN A 162 17.64 3.63 -5.78
C ASN A 162 17.21 5.05 -5.36
N LEU A 163 15.92 5.37 -5.46
CA LEU A 163 15.37 6.68 -5.08
C LEU A 163 15.47 6.97 -3.57
N LEU A 164 15.71 5.97 -2.72
CA LEU A 164 16.03 6.19 -1.30
C LEU A 164 17.32 7.00 -1.11
N SER A 165 18.21 7.03 -2.10
CA SER A 165 19.44 7.84 -2.09
C SER A 165 19.28 9.19 -2.82
N SER A 166 18.05 9.59 -3.17
CA SER A 166 17.79 10.88 -3.81
C SER A 166 18.21 12.04 -2.90
N PRO A 167 18.77 13.13 -3.45
CA PRO A 167 19.03 14.35 -2.68
C PRO A 167 17.74 15.08 -2.24
N SER A 168 16.58 14.72 -2.79
CA SER A 168 15.28 15.29 -2.42
C SER A 168 14.56 14.38 -1.42
N GLU A 169 14.35 14.90 -0.20
CA GLU A 169 13.57 14.20 0.82
C GLU A 169 12.11 13.94 0.39
N ASP A 170 11.52 14.78 -0.48
CA ASP A 170 10.17 14.53 -0.99
C ASP A 170 10.12 13.28 -1.89
N ILE A 171 11.14 13.10 -2.73
CA ILE A 171 11.27 11.91 -3.58
C ILE A 171 11.59 10.67 -2.73
N GLN A 172 12.48 10.81 -1.73
CA GLN A 172 12.73 9.74 -0.76
C GLN A 172 11.43 9.34 -0.04
N GLU A 173 10.61 10.31 0.37
CA GLU A 173 9.36 10.04 1.10
C GLU A 173 8.38 9.23 0.24
N GLN A 174 8.24 9.55 -1.05
CA GLN A 174 7.40 8.76 -1.95
C GLN A 174 7.96 7.37 -2.22
N ALA A 175 9.28 7.23 -2.37
CA ALA A 175 9.93 5.94 -2.56
C ALA A 175 9.78 5.02 -1.33
N VAL A 176 10.00 5.57 -0.13
CA VAL A 176 9.78 4.89 1.15
C VAL A 176 8.34 4.43 1.27
N TRP A 177 7.37 5.30 0.97
CA TRP A 177 5.95 4.96 1.06
C TRP A 177 5.57 3.86 0.06
N GLY A 178 6.01 3.98 -1.20
CA GLY A 178 5.80 2.96 -2.24
C GLY A 178 6.36 1.60 -1.85
N LEU A 179 7.61 1.55 -1.37
CA LEU A 179 8.24 0.31 -0.89
C LEU A 179 7.51 -0.26 0.33
N GLY A 180 7.03 0.58 1.23
CA GLY A 180 6.25 0.14 2.38
C GLY A 180 4.91 -0.47 1.98
N ASN A 181 4.20 0.10 1.00
CA ASN A 181 2.96 -0.49 0.46
C ASN A 181 3.24 -1.87 -0.17
N ILE A 182 4.27 -1.93 -1.04
CA ILE A 182 4.67 -3.17 -1.75
C ILE A 182 5.09 -4.27 -0.77
N ALA A 183 5.96 -3.97 0.19
CA ALA A 183 6.38 -4.94 1.21
C ALA A 183 5.23 -5.31 2.17
N GLY A 184 4.27 -4.40 2.35
CA GLY A 184 3.10 -4.61 3.19
C GLY A 184 2.05 -5.55 2.59
N ASP A 185 2.05 -5.74 1.26
CA ASP A 185 1.08 -6.56 0.53
C ASP A 185 1.29 -8.07 0.78
N CYS A 186 2.49 -8.60 0.51
CA CYS A 186 2.79 -10.01 0.73
C CYS A 186 4.27 -10.31 0.96
N ALA A 187 4.55 -11.49 1.54
CA ALA A 187 5.91 -11.95 1.83
C ALA A 187 6.81 -11.99 0.58
N LYS A 188 6.27 -12.37 -0.59
CA LYS A 188 7.00 -12.40 -1.85
C LYS A 188 7.59 -11.02 -2.19
N TYR A 189 6.79 -9.96 -2.09
CA TYR A 189 7.23 -8.61 -2.44
C TYR A 189 8.13 -7.99 -1.38
N ARG A 190 7.87 -8.28 -0.11
CA ARG A 190 8.79 -7.96 1.00
C ARG A 190 10.16 -8.58 0.75
N ASP A 191 10.22 -9.88 0.50
CA ASP A 191 11.49 -10.60 0.31
C ASP A 191 12.22 -10.16 -0.96
N TYR A 192 11.47 -9.76 -2.00
CA TYR A 192 12.06 -9.14 -3.18
C TYR A 192 12.74 -7.81 -2.84
N ALA A 193 12.07 -6.90 -2.12
CA ALA A 193 12.69 -5.65 -1.69
C ALA A 193 13.91 -5.89 -0.77
N LEU A 194 13.83 -6.88 0.14
CA LEU A 194 14.96 -7.29 0.98
C LEU A 194 16.14 -7.82 0.16
N SER A 195 15.89 -8.59 -0.90
CA SER A 195 16.94 -9.11 -1.79
C SER A 195 17.69 -8.00 -2.53
N LEU A 196 17.07 -6.84 -2.68
CA LEU A 196 17.66 -5.63 -3.28
C LEU A 196 18.38 -4.74 -2.25
N GLY A 197 18.52 -5.19 -1.00
CA GLY A 197 19.30 -4.48 0.02
C GLY A 197 18.60 -3.24 0.59
N VAL A 198 17.27 -3.16 0.55
CA VAL A 198 16.49 -1.98 0.96
C VAL A 198 16.68 -1.54 2.42
N VAL A 199 17.14 -2.43 3.30
CA VAL A 199 17.23 -2.14 4.76
C VAL A 199 18.28 -1.07 5.08
N ALA A 200 19.48 -1.15 4.50
CA ALA A 200 20.54 -0.18 4.75
C ALA A 200 20.14 1.28 4.40
N PRO A 201 19.61 1.58 3.20
CA PRO A 201 19.19 2.95 2.88
C PRO A 201 18.00 3.42 3.73
N LEU A 202 17.06 2.54 4.11
CA LEU A 202 15.98 2.91 5.03
C LEU A 202 16.50 3.31 6.42
N ILE A 203 17.49 2.58 6.95
CA ILE A 203 18.14 2.91 8.22
C ILE A 203 18.89 4.24 8.11
N ASN A 204 19.56 4.49 6.98
CA ASN A 204 20.23 5.77 6.75
C ASN A 204 19.23 6.94 6.79
N ILE A 205 18.04 6.77 6.19
CA ILE A 205 16.96 7.77 6.26
C ILE A 205 16.48 7.95 7.72
N VAL A 206 16.27 6.87 8.47
CA VAL A 206 15.84 6.97 9.88
C VAL A 206 16.82 7.78 10.74
N HIS A 207 18.13 7.68 10.48
CA HIS A 207 19.14 8.42 11.25
C HIS A 207 19.29 9.88 10.81
N ASN A 208 19.08 10.18 9.53
CA ASN A 208 19.50 11.46 8.94
C ASN A 208 18.35 12.34 8.42
N ALA A 209 17.12 11.81 8.32
CA ALA A 209 15.98 12.57 7.81
C ALA A 209 15.71 13.82 8.66
N GLN A 210 15.56 14.95 7.98
CA GLN A 210 15.19 16.22 8.60
C GLN A 210 13.66 16.33 8.75
N LYS A 211 12.91 15.78 7.80
CA LYS A 211 11.44 15.70 7.87
C LYS A 211 10.96 14.58 8.78
N ILE A 212 10.14 14.95 9.77
CA ILE A 212 9.45 13.99 10.66
C ILE A 212 8.52 13.05 9.88
N THR A 213 7.89 13.53 8.80
CA THR A 213 7.02 12.71 7.94
C THR A 213 7.82 11.57 7.29
N LEU A 214 8.97 11.90 6.70
CA LEU A 214 9.90 10.95 6.11
C LEU A 214 10.40 9.93 7.15
N LEU A 215 10.79 10.38 8.34
CA LEU A 215 11.21 9.50 9.45
C LEU A 215 10.11 8.48 9.83
N ARG A 216 8.86 8.96 9.98
CA ARG A 216 7.71 8.11 10.31
C ARG A 216 7.44 7.10 9.20
N ASN A 217 7.48 7.53 7.95
CA ASN A 217 7.27 6.64 6.81
C ASN A 217 8.38 5.60 6.69
N ALA A 218 9.64 5.97 6.95
CA ALA A 218 10.78 5.04 6.90
C ALA A 218 10.69 4.00 8.01
N THR A 219 10.33 4.42 9.22
CA THR A 219 10.06 3.51 10.35
C THR A 219 8.92 2.53 10.03
N TRP A 220 7.83 3.03 9.44
CA TRP A 220 6.71 2.20 9.02
C TRP A 220 7.11 1.20 7.92
N ALA A 221 7.86 1.62 6.90
CA ALA A 221 8.36 0.76 5.85
C ALA A 221 9.28 -0.34 6.41
N LEU A 222 10.23 0.00 7.30
CA LEU A 222 11.06 -0.98 8.01
C LEU A 222 10.23 -1.99 8.80
N SER A 223 9.15 -1.55 9.45
CA SER A 223 8.24 -2.46 10.14
C SER A 223 7.58 -3.47 9.19
N ASN A 224 7.28 -3.07 7.95
CA ASN A 224 6.75 -3.96 6.92
C ASN A 224 7.83 -4.94 6.42
N MET A 225 9.10 -4.50 6.35
CA MET A 225 10.24 -5.36 5.99
C MET A 225 10.50 -6.45 7.05
N CYS A 226 10.22 -6.18 8.32
CA CYS A 226 10.49 -7.11 9.43
C CYS A 226 9.31 -8.03 9.80
N ARG A 227 8.11 -7.79 9.26
CA ARG A 227 6.88 -8.53 9.65
C ARG A 227 6.46 -9.58 8.61
N GLY A 228 5.47 -10.39 8.98
CA GLY A 228 4.77 -11.31 8.08
C GLY A 228 5.23 -12.77 8.21
N LYS A 229 4.47 -13.68 7.59
CA LYS A 229 4.78 -15.12 7.52
C LYS A 229 4.96 -15.53 6.05
N PRO A 230 6.02 -16.29 5.71
CA PRO A 230 7.13 -16.69 6.58
C PRO A 230 7.91 -15.46 7.11
N ILE A 231 8.58 -15.64 8.25
CA ILE A 231 9.41 -14.59 8.86
C ILE A 231 10.55 -14.27 7.88
N PRO A 232 10.90 -12.98 7.66
CA PRO A 232 12.01 -12.63 6.77
C PRO A 232 13.33 -13.22 7.28
N ASN A 233 14.27 -13.44 6.36
CA ASN A 233 15.61 -13.91 6.71
C ASN A 233 16.27 -12.93 7.68
N PHE A 234 16.69 -13.42 8.85
CA PHE A 234 17.30 -12.60 9.89
C PHE A 234 18.49 -11.79 9.39
N GLU A 235 19.35 -12.37 8.54
CA GLU A 235 20.53 -11.67 8.03
C GLU A 235 20.18 -10.44 7.18
N GLN A 236 19.03 -10.45 6.51
CA GLN A 236 18.58 -9.33 5.69
C GLN A 236 17.99 -8.19 6.53
N VAL A 237 17.48 -8.49 7.73
CA VAL A 237 16.80 -7.51 8.60
C VAL A 237 17.54 -7.17 9.89
N ARG A 238 18.69 -7.82 10.19
CA ARG A 238 19.39 -7.65 11.48
C ARG A 238 19.70 -6.20 11.82
N LEU A 239 20.10 -5.39 10.82
CA LEU A 239 20.43 -3.98 11.02
C LEU A 239 19.24 -3.15 11.50
N ALA A 240 18.00 -3.59 11.25
CA ALA A 240 16.79 -2.89 11.67
C ALA A 240 16.32 -3.29 13.08
N ILE A 241 16.93 -4.33 13.68
CA ILE A 241 16.49 -4.94 14.95
C ILE A 241 17.57 -4.78 16.04
N CYS A 242 18.82 -4.54 15.65
CA CYS A 242 19.95 -4.26 16.53
C CYS A 242 20.14 -2.75 16.70
#